data_AF-A0A3A4SAM2-F1
#
_entry.id   AF-A0A3A4SAM2-F1
#
_cell.length_a   1.000
_cell.length_b   1.000
_cell.length_c   1.000
_cell.angle_alpha   90.00
_cell.angle_beta   90.00
_cell.angle_gamma   90.00
#
_symmetry.space_group_name_H-M   'P 1'
#
loop_
_entity.id
_entity.type
_entity.pdbx_description
1 polymer ?
#
loop_
_entity_poly.entity_id
_entity_poly.type
_entity_poly.pdbx_seq_one_letter_code
_entity_poly.pdbx_strand_id
1 'polypeptide(L)'
;MESIIFRYRARDVADRYITFIQEIINRHFVRGRSLISRVLCEEWQWKLPNGNPKGYAVGDILLRLEETGYTYLPERIYAKNNIKKAMF
;
A
#
# COMPACT_ATOMS: atom_id res chain seq x y z
N MET A 1 -11.55 13.71 -14.65
CA MET A 1 -12.55 12.99 -13.83
C MET A 1 -11.78 12.04 -12.93
N GLU A 2 -11.89 12.18 -11.62
CA GLU A 2 -11.25 11.26 -10.68
C GLU A 2 -12.14 10.02 -10.55
N SER A 3 -11.71 8.89 -11.10
CA SER A 3 -12.43 7.62 -10.96
C SER A 3 -12.05 6.98 -9.63
N ILE A 4 -13.05 6.68 -8.80
CA ILE A 4 -12.86 5.91 -7.57
C ILE A 4 -12.69 4.44 -7.95
N ILE A 5 -11.55 3.85 -7.62
CA ILE A 5 -11.22 2.46 -7.97
C ILE A 5 -11.79 1.52 -6.90
N PHE A 6 -11.57 1.82 -5.62
CA PHE A 6 -12.14 1.05 -4.51
C PHE A 6 -12.19 1.86 -3.21
N ARG A 7 -12.96 1.37 -2.23
CA ARG A 7 -13.09 1.99 -0.91
C ARG A 7 -12.33 1.19 0.13
N TYR A 8 -11.45 1.84 0.90
CA TYR A 8 -10.66 1.24 1.96
C TYR A 8 -10.88 1.95 3.30
N ARG A 9 -11.33 1.22 4.33
CA ARG A 9 -11.59 1.72 5.70
C ARG A 9 -12.28 3.11 5.73
N ALA A 10 -13.35 3.24 4.95
CA ALA A 10 -14.15 4.47 4.80
C ALA A 10 -13.51 5.63 4.02
N ARG A 11 -12.44 5.38 3.24
CA ARG A 11 -11.88 6.34 2.28
C ARG A 11 -11.93 5.79 0.86
N ASP A 12 -12.23 6.66 -0.09
CA ASP A 12 -12.27 6.33 -1.52
C ASP A 12 -10.86 6.45 -2.11
N VAL A 13 -10.32 5.34 -2.62
CA VAL A 13 -9.05 5.26 -3.33
C VAL A 13 -9.34 5.56 -4.79
N ALA A 14 -9.10 6.81 -5.18
CA ALA A 14 -9.23 7.25 -6.56
C ALA A 14 -7.99 6.95 -7.41
N ASP A 15 -8.12 7.03 -8.73
CA ASP A 15 -7.07 6.77 -9.70
C ASP A 15 -5.77 7.55 -9.40
N ARG A 16 -5.88 8.83 -9.03
CA ARG A 16 -4.73 9.65 -8.59
C ARG A 16 -3.91 9.02 -7.47
N TYR A 17 -4.57 8.28 -6.57
CA TYR A 17 -3.89 7.61 -5.47
C TYR A 17 -3.08 6.44 -6.01
N ILE A 18 -3.60 5.72 -7.01
CA ILE A 18 -2.85 4.64 -7.67
C ILE A 18 -1.65 5.22 -8.41
N THR A 19 -1.82 6.29 -9.18
CA THR A 19 -0.70 6.98 -9.85
C THR A 19 0.36 7.40 -8.85
N PHE A 20 -0.04 8.02 -7.74
CA PHE A 20 0.87 8.45 -6.68
C PHE A 20 1.60 7.28 -6.04
N ILE A 21 0.90 6.18 -5.73
CA ILE A 21 1.50 4.94 -5.21
C ILE A 21 2.53 4.40 -6.19
N GLN A 22 2.20 4.33 -7.47
CA GLN A 22 3.09 3.86 -8.51
C GLN A 22 4.34 4.74 -8.63
N GLU A 23 4.21 6.07 -8.52
CA GLU A 23 5.36 6.98 -8.52
C GLU A 23 6.28 6.73 -7.31
N ILE A 24 5.71 6.60 -6.11
CA ILE A 24 6.50 6.32 -4.89
C ILE A 24 7.16 4.95 -4.95
N ILE A 25 6.45 3.94 -5.47
CA ILE A 25 7.00 2.60 -5.69
C ILE A 25 8.16 2.68 -6.67
N ASN A 26 8.01 3.33 -7.83
CA ASN A 26 9.08 3.43 -8.82
C ASN A 26 10.30 4.18 -8.25
N ARG A 27 10.08 5.30 -7.54
CA ARG A 27 11.15 6.08 -6.93
C ARG A 27 11.92 5.31 -5.85
N HIS A 28 11.23 4.47 -5.08
CA HIS A 28 11.80 3.76 -3.95
C HIS A 28 11.85 2.23 -4.14
N PHE A 29 11.72 1.75 -5.37
CA PHE A 29 11.60 0.32 -5.70
C PHE A 29 12.77 -0.47 -5.12
N VAL A 30 13.99 0.06 -5.34
CA VAL A 30 15.26 -0.51 -4.90
C VAL A 30 15.39 -0.54 -3.37
N ARG A 31 14.69 0.34 -2.65
CA ARG A 31 14.75 0.42 -1.18
C ARG A 31 13.78 -0.52 -0.47
N GLY A 32 12.86 -1.15 -1.21
CA GLY A 32 11.98 -2.21 -0.70
C GLY A 32 10.67 -1.71 -0.07
N ARG A 33 9.78 -2.69 0.22
CA ARG A 33 8.39 -2.45 0.66
C ARG A 33 8.25 -1.64 1.96
N SER A 34 9.19 -1.80 2.90
CA SER A 34 9.13 -1.13 4.21
C SER A 34 9.29 0.38 4.09
N LEU A 35 10.20 0.85 3.24
CA LEU A 35 10.38 2.29 3.02
C LEU A 35 9.21 2.88 2.25
N ILE A 36 8.76 2.21 1.19
CA ILE A 36 7.59 2.62 0.41
C ILE A 36 6.38 2.80 1.34
N SER A 37 6.12 1.80 2.22
CA SER A 37 5.01 1.87 3.17
C SER A 37 5.15 3.04 4.14
N ARG A 38 6.37 3.34 4.60
CA ARG A 38 6.63 4.46 5.50
C ARG A 38 6.40 5.80 4.82
N VAL A 39 7.00 6.01 3.63
CA VAL A 39 6.84 7.24 2.85
C VAL A 39 5.36 7.49 2.55
N LEU A 40 4.64 6.49 2.03
CA LEU A 40 3.21 6.61 1.78
C LEU A 40 2.41 6.92 3.05
N CYS A 41 2.78 6.33 4.19
CA CYS A 41 2.11 6.60 5.46
C CYS A 41 2.33 8.04 5.94
N GLU A 42 3.51 8.61 5.68
CA GLU A 42 3.83 10.00 6.00
C GLU A 42 3.14 10.98 5.06
N GLU A 43 3.20 10.73 3.75
CA GLU A 43 2.56 11.54 2.70
C GLU A 43 1.03 11.58 2.85
N TRP A 44 0.40 10.46 3.18
CA TRP A 44 -1.05 10.43 3.45
C TRP A 44 -1.44 10.91 4.84
N GLN A 45 -0.46 11.30 5.67
CA GLN A 45 -0.66 11.58 7.09
C GLN A 45 -1.49 10.49 7.78
N TRP A 46 -1.30 9.22 7.39
CA TRP A 46 -1.94 8.08 8.04
C TRP A 46 -1.25 7.78 9.35
N LYS A 47 -1.33 8.75 10.25
CA LYS A 47 -0.82 8.68 11.61
C LYS A 47 -2.03 8.50 12.53
N LEU A 48 -1.84 7.67 13.54
CA LEU A 48 -2.77 7.59 14.65
C LEU A 48 -2.77 8.95 15.38
N PRO A 49 -3.80 9.26 16.20
CA PRO A 49 -3.83 10.49 16.99
C PRO A 49 -2.64 10.64 17.96
N ASN A 50 -1.94 9.54 18.24
CA ASN A 50 -0.69 9.51 19.01
C ASN A 50 0.58 9.73 18.15
N GLY A 51 0.43 10.11 16.87
CA GLY A 51 1.54 10.40 15.95
C GLY A 51 2.19 9.17 15.30
N ASN A 52 1.84 7.95 15.73
CA ASN A 52 2.45 6.74 15.18
C ASN A 52 1.92 6.40 13.77
N PRO A 53 2.80 6.05 12.81
CA PRO A 53 2.37 5.68 11.47
C PRO A 53 1.55 4.40 11.51
N LYS A 54 0.37 4.43 10.90
CA LYS A 54 -0.50 3.26 10.73
C LYS A 54 -0.07 2.45 9.51
N GLY A 55 1.20 2.02 9.51
CA GLY A 55 1.83 1.34 8.37
C GLY A 55 1.07 0.10 7.88
N TYR A 56 0.32 -0.56 8.77
CA TYR A 56 -0.56 -1.69 8.41
C TYR A 56 -1.65 -1.33 7.39
N ALA A 57 -2.19 -0.10 7.41
CA ALA A 57 -3.21 0.33 6.46
C ALA A 57 -2.64 0.49 5.05
N VAL A 58 -1.46 1.11 4.94
CA VAL A 58 -0.73 1.22 3.67
C VAL A 58 -0.36 -0.16 3.15
N GLY A 59 0.21 -1.01 4.02
CA GLY A 59 0.63 -2.36 3.64
C GLY A 59 -0.53 -3.20 3.09
N ASP A 60 -1.73 -3.09 3.67
CA ASP A 60 -2.92 -3.80 3.19
C ASP A 60 -3.41 -3.28 1.83
N ILE A 61 -3.35 -1.96 1.59
CA ILE A 61 -3.70 -1.37 0.29
C ILE A 61 -2.71 -1.78 -0.78
N LEU A 62 -1.41 -1.69 -0.50
CA LEU A 62 -0.37 -2.12 -1.42
C LEU A 62 -0.55 -3.59 -1.77
N LEU A 63 -0.83 -4.44 -0.77
CA LEU A 63 -1.09 -5.86 -1.00
C LEU A 63 -2.32 -6.08 -1.88
N ARG A 64 -3.45 -5.42 -1.61
CA ARG A 64 -4.66 -5.53 -2.43
C ARG A 64 -4.41 -5.08 -3.86
N LEU A 65 -3.67 -3.98 -4.05
CA LEU A 65 -3.32 -3.48 -5.37
C LEU A 65 -2.41 -4.44 -6.14
N GLU A 66 -1.48 -5.11 -5.45
CA GLU A 66 -0.68 -6.20 -6.01
C GLU A 66 -1.54 -7.42 -6.37
N GLU A 67 -2.46 -7.84 -5.49
CA GLU A 67 -3.38 -8.97 -5.73
C GLU A 67 -4.38 -8.70 -6.86
N THR A 68 -4.75 -7.45 -7.07
CA THR A 68 -5.65 -7.03 -8.16
C THR A 68 -4.91 -6.68 -9.46
N GLY A 69 -3.57 -6.69 -9.45
CA GLY A 69 -2.74 -6.46 -10.63
C GLY A 69 -2.55 -4.98 -11.02
N TYR A 70 -2.94 -4.03 -10.16
CA TYR A 70 -2.78 -2.60 -10.44
C TYR A 70 -1.36 -2.06 -10.21
N THR A 71 -0.55 -2.73 -9.40
CA THR A 71 0.85 -2.34 -9.16
C THR A 71 1.72 -3.53 -8.77
N TYR A 72 2.99 -3.47 -9.13
CA TYR A 72 4.02 -4.43 -8.73
C TYR A 72 4.86 -3.88 -7.60
N LEU A 73 4.90 -4.57 -6.46
CA LEU A 73 5.77 -4.20 -5.35
C LEU A 73 7.10 -4.94 -5.46
N PRO A 74 8.21 -4.34 -4.98
CA PRO A 74 9.51 -5.01 -4.95
C PRO A 74 9.41 -6.34 -4.19
N GLU A 75 10.22 -7.33 -4.54
CA GLU A 75 10.13 -8.65 -3.93
C GLU A 75 10.19 -8.60 -2.40
N ARG A 76 9.39 -9.48 -1.80
CA ARG A 76 9.24 -9.52 -0.36
C ARG A 76 10.41 -10.30 0.21
N ILE A 77 11.31 -9.60 0.90
CA ILE A 77 12.51 -10.20 1.51
C ILE A 77 12.16 -11.27 2.57
N TYR A 78 11.01 -11.11 3.24
CA TYR A 78 10.52 -12.06 4.24
C TYR A 78 9.22 -12.72 3.77
N ALA A 79 9.19 -14.06 3.81
CA ALA A 79 7.98 -14.84 3.54
C ALA A 79 6.81 -14.37 4.43
N LYS A 80 5.57 -14.52 3.93
CA LYS A 80 4.37 -14.24 4.73
C LYS A 80 4.38 -15.17 5.96
N ASN A 81 4.56 -14.63 7.17
CA ASN A 81 4.37 -15.43 8.41
C ASN A 81 2.90 -15.81 8.64
N ASN A 82 1.96 -15.22 7.88
CA ASN A 82 0.52 -15.47 7.93
C ASN A 82 0.00 -16.02 6.59
N ILE A 83 0.62 -17.07 6.03
CA ILE A 83 -0.04 -17.83 4.96
C ILE A 83 -1.18 -18.61 5.62
N LYS A 84 -2.36 -18.02 5.72
CA LYS A 84 -3.56 -18.85 5.77
C LYS A 84 -3.59 -19.57 4.43
N LYS A 85 -3.27 -20.86 4.44
CA LYS A 85 -3.47 -21.77 3.31
C LYS A 85 -4.88 -21.48 2.80
N ALA A 86 -5.01 -21.02 1.56
CA ALA A 86 -6.32 -20.86 0.94
C ALA A 86 -6.98 -22.24 1.00
N MET A 87 -7.96 -22.38 1.89
CA MET A 87 -8.86 -23.51 1.91
C MET A 87 -9.76 -23.30 0.71
N PHE A 88 -9.49 -24.10 -0.33
CA PHE A 88 -10.35 -24.29 -1.48
C PHE A 88 -11.68 -24.89 -1.06
#